data_AF-A0A0L8GZ06-F1
#
_entry.id   AF-A0A0L8GZ06-F1
#
_cell.length_a   1.000
_cell.length_b   1.000
_cell.length_c   1.000
_cell.angle_alpha   90.00
_cell.angle_beta   90.00
_cell.angle_gamma   90.00
#
_symmetry.space_group_name_H-M   'P 1'
#
loop_
_entity.id
_entity.type
_entity.pdbx_description
1 polymer ?
#
loop_
_entity_poly.entity_id
_entity_poly.type
_entity_poly.pdbx_seq_one_letter_code
_entity_poly.pdbx_strand_id
1 'polypeptide(L)'
;MIYRELICPCFCLPFQEAYSVSDKEKINLITLLQKPIGQLQQNASFIQELLRFTPKSHPDYDILSGTWRITQHNLNDSSIHADQVENDHYLLKAEHLVELLSNNARKLRCFFLFSDVIVCTKQKF
;
A
#
# COMPACT_ATOMS: atom_id res chain seq x y z
N MET A 1 -13.90 22.60 -6.61
CA MET A 1 -13.24 22.17 -5.37
C MET A 1 -13.39 20.66 -5.32
N ILE A 2 -12.46 19.88 -5.90
CA ILE A 2 -11.28 19.29 -5.21
C ILE A 2 -11.77 18.64 -3.90
N TYR A 3 -11.96 17.32 -3.83
CA TYR A 3 -10.88 16.33 -3.84
C TYR A 3 -11.25 15.07 -4.64
N ARG A 4 -10.39 14.73 -5.61
CA ARG A 4 -10.15 13.33 -5.99
C ARG A 4 -9.57 12.67 -4.76
N GLU A 5 -10.29 11.72 -4.19
CA GLU A 5 -9.78 10.88 -3.12
C GLU A 5 -8.48 10.23 -3.58
N LEU A 6 -7.45 10.48 -2.79
CA LEU A 6 -6.20 9.77 -2.86
C LEU A 6 -6.52 8.29 -2.70
N ILE A 7 -6.20 7.53 -3.74
CA ILE A 7 -5.75 6.16 -3.61
C ILE A 7 -4.65 6.17 -2.54
N CYS A 8 -4.98 5.77 -1.32
CA CYS A 8 -4.00 5.45 -0.30
C CYS A 8 -4.21 4.00 0.14
N PRO A 9 -3.78 3.01 -0.66
CA PRO A 9 -3.78 1.62 -0.29
C PRO A 9 -2.37 1.33 0.23
N CYS A 10 -2.15 1.44 1.53
CA CYS A 10 -1.05 0.78 2.24
C CYS A 10 0.37 0.75 1.59
N PHE A 11 0.77 1.74 0.77
CA PHE A 11 2.15 1.89 0.28
C PHE A 11 3.02 2.56 1.37
N CYS A 12 2.93 2.03 2.59
CA CYS A 12 3.88 2.27 3.67
C CYS A 12 4.75 1.01 3.82
N LEU A 13 5.36 0.57 2.72
CA LEU A 13 6.72 0.05 2.87
C LEU A 13 7.61 1.28 2.80
N PRO A 14 8.44 1.54 3.83
CA PRO A 14 9.47 2.55 3.68
C PRO A 14 10.23 2.17 2.42
N PHE A 15 10.39 3.14 1.53
CA PHE A 15 11.29 3.15 0.40
C PHE A 15 12.57 2.40 0.79
N GLN A 16 12.61 1.10 0.50
CA GLN A 16 13.71 0.26 0.92
C GLN A 16 14.81 0.58 -0.05
N GLU A 17 15.84 1.20 0.49
CA GLU A 17 17.09 1.59 -0.13
C GLU A 17 17.38 0.79 -1.39
N ALA A 18 17.72 1.53 -2.44
CA ALA A 18 18.29 1.04 -3.69
C ALA A 18 19.08 -0.26 -3.45
N TYR A 19 18.54 -1.33 -3.99
CA TYR A 19 18.95 -2.70 -3.71
C TYR A 19 20.24 -3.01 -4.48
N SER A 20 21.38 -2.45 -4.05
CA SER A 20 22.69 -2.97 -4.43
C SER A 20 23.05 -4.09 -3.45
N VAL A 21 22.59 -5.31 -3.74
CA VAL A 21 23.05 -6.50 -2.99
C VAL A 21 24.52 -6.70 -3.33
N SER A 22 25.39 -6.29 -2.40
CA SER A 22 26.78 -6.74 -2.37
C SER A 22 26.78 -8.25 -2.08
N ASP A 23 27.43 -9.03 -2.94
CA ASP A 23 27.33 -10.50 -3.09
C ASP A 23 27.76 -11.38 -1.89
N LYS A 24 27.75 -10.90 -0.62
CA LYS A 24 28.31 -11.65 0.52
C LYS A 24 27.57 -11.55 1.86
N GLU A 25 26.25 -11.33 1.87
CA GLU A 25 25.46 -11.44 3.12
C GLU A 25 24.48 -12.60 3.07
N LYS A 26 24.26 -13.25 4.23
CA LYS A 26 23.34 -14.39 4.39
C LYS A 26 21.91 -13.94 4.04
N ILE A 27 21.49 -14.21 2.81
CA ILE A 27 20.17 -13.84 2.34
C ILE A 27 19.13 -14.78 2.98
N ASN A 28 18.17 -14.21 3.71
CA ASN A 28 17.05 -14.97 4.29
C ASN A 28 16.04 -15.34 3.18
N LEU A 29 15.32 -16.44 3.35
CA LEU A 29 14.27 -16.89 2.45
C LEU A 29 13.21 -15.81 2.22
N ILE A 30 12.78 -15.11 3.27
CA ILE A 30 11.83 -13.99 3.16
C ILE A 30 12.36 -12.91 2.22
N THR A 31 13.64 -12.58 2.32
CA THR A 31 14.31 -11.60 1.48
C THR A 31 14.33 -12.05 0.02
N LEU A 32 14.59 -13.34 -0.27
CA LEU A 32 14.54 -13.87 -1.63
C LEU A 32 13.15 -13.82 -2.24
N LEU A 33 12.11 -14.12 -1.45
CA LEU A 33 10.73 -14.10 -1.91
C LEU A 33 10.19 -12.70 -2.17
N GLN A 34 10.71 -11.68 -1.47
CA GLN A 34 10.30 -10.28 -1.64
C GLN A 34 10.97 -9.58 -2.83
N LYS A 35 12.14 -10.04 -3.28
CA LYS A 35 12.88 -9.47 -4.43
C LYS A 35 12.04 -9.25 -5.69
N PRO A 36 11.27 -10.23 -6.21
CA PRO A 36 10.50 -10.03 -7.44
C PRO A 36 9.44 -8.92 -7.30
N ILE A 37 8.81 -8.81 -6.12
CA ILE A 37 7.81 -7.77 -5.84
C ILE A 37 8.49 -6.40 -5.82
N GLY A 38 9.61 -6.27 -5.10
CA GLY A 38 10.38 -5.03 -5.04
C GLY A 38 10.91 -4.60 -6.42
N GLN A 39 11.39 -5.54 -7.23
CA GLN A 39 11.85 -5.24 -8.59
C GLN A 39 10.71 -4.73 -9.48
N LEU A 40 9.52 -5.33 -9.39
CA LEU A 40 8.36 -4.90 -10.15
C LEU A 40 7.93 -3.48 -9.78
N GLN A 41 7.92 -3.16 -8.47
CA GLN A 41 7.63 -1.81 -7.97
C GLN A 41 8.67 -0.79 -8.43
N GLN A 42 9.95 -1.14 -8.40
CA GLN A 42 11.03 -0.28 -8.91
C GLN A 42 10.90 -0.02 -10.40
N ASN A 43 10.65 -1.06 -11.20
CA ASN A 43 10.48 -0.93 -12.65
C ASN A 43 9.31 0.02 -12.98
N ALA A 44 8.20 -0.05 -12.24
CA ALA A 44 7.08 0.87 -12.43
C ALA A 44 7.46 2.34 -12.23
N SER A 45 8.21 2.62 -11.16
CA SER A 45 8.72 3.97 -10.85
C SER A 45 9.70 4.45 -11.92
N PHE A 46 10.65 3.61 -12.34
CA PHE A 46 11.59 3.96 -13.40
C PHE A 46 10.90 4.28 -14.73
N ILE A 47 9.94 3.44 -15.15
CA ILE A 47 9.20 3.68 -16.39
C ILE A 47 8.38 4.97 -16.29
N GLN A 48 7.79 5.27 -15.13
CA GLN A 48 7.08 6.52 -14.90
C GLN A 48 8.01 7.73 -15.01
N GLU A 49 9.21 7.66 -14.45
CA GLU A 49 10.22 8.72 -14.59
C GLU A 49 10.65 8.89 -16.04
N LEU A 50 10.92 7.81 -16.77
CA LEU A 50 11.23 7.86 -18.20
C LEU A 50 10.13 8.57 -18.98
N LEU A 51 8.85 8.23 -18.74
CA LEU A 51 7.71 8.89 -19.38
C LEU A 51 7.59 10.38 -19.06
N ARG A 52 8.09 10.85 -17.91
CA ARG A 52 8.12 12.29 -17.59
C ARG A 52 9.14 13.04 -18.45
N PHE A 53 10.23 12.38 -18.84
CA PHE A 53 11.29 12.98 -19.66
C PHE A 53 11.13 12.69 -21.17
N THR A 54 10.22 11.80 -21.56
CA THR A 54 9.93 11.47 -22.96
C THR A 54 8.70 12.25 -23.47
N PRO A 55 8.85 13.22 -24.39
CA PRO A 55 7.71 13.90 -25.01
C PRO A 55 6.94 12.95 -25.93
N LYS A 56 5.65 13.24 -26.17
CA LYS A 56 4.77 12.43 -27.03
C LYS A 56 5.24 12.29 -28.48
N SER A 57 6.09 13.19 -28.93
CA SER A 57 6.67 13.20 -30.28
C SER A 57 7.78 12.15 -30.45
N HIS A 58 8.24 11.54 -29.36
CA HIS A 58 9.33 10.57 -29.37
C HIS A 58 8.81 9.18 -29.79
N PRO A 59 9.52 8.43 -30.66
CA PRO A 59 9.09 7.11 -31.12
C PRO A 59 8.89 6.11 -29.97
N ASP A 60 9.65 6.25 -28.88
CA ASP A 60 9.56 5.33 -27.73
C ASP A 60 8.40 5.65 -26.77
N TYR A 61 7.67 6.76 -26.97
CA TYR A 61 6.59 7.17 -26.08
C TYR A 61 5.48 6.10 -26.00
N ASP A 62 5.05 5.57 -27.15
CA ASP A 62 3.99 4.58 -27.21
C ASP A 62 4.40 3.27 -26.53
N ILE A 63 5.65 2.85 -26.73
CA ILE A 63 6.21 1.64 -26.11
C ILE A 63 6.31 1.80 -24.58
N LEU A 64 6.83 2.94 -24.11
CA LEU A 64 6.94 3.22 -22.68
C LEU A 64 5.55 3.32 -22.04
N SER A 65 4.57 3.92 -22.72
CA SER A 65 3.20 4.02 -22.22
C SER A 65 2.51 2.66 -22.10
N GLY A 66 2.72 1.78 -23.09
CA GLY A 66 2.22 0.42 -23.09
C GLY A 66 2.86 -0.43 -21.99
N THR A 67 4.18 -0.30 -21.83
CA THR A 67 4.94 -0.98 -20.78
C THR A 67 4.47 -0.52 -19.41
N TRP A 68 4.32 0.78 -19.18
CA TRP A 68 3.80 1.34 -17.94
C TRP A 68 2.42 0.79 -17.59
N ARG A 69 1.51 0.73 -18.56
CA ARG A 69 0.17 0.18 -18.37
C ARG A 69 0.20 -1.29 -17.93
N ILE A 70 1.04 -2.10 -18.55
CA ILE A 70 1.21 -3.51 -18.18
C ILE A 70 1.80 -3.63 -16.78
N THR A 71 2.84 -2.85 -16.46
CA THR A 71 3.45 -2.87 -15.12
C THR A 71 2.46 -2.47 -14.03
N GLN A 72 1.62 -1.45 -14.28
CA GLN A 72 0.57 -1.03 -13.35
C GLN A 72 -0.52 -2.09 -13.17
N HIS A 73 -0.93 -2.77 -14.24
CA HIS A 73 -1.89 -3.87 -14.16
C HIS A 73 -1.37 -4.98 -13.23
N ASN A 74 -0.14 -5.42 -13.42
CA ASN A 74 0.46 -6.47 -12.59
C ASN A 74 0.58 -6.07 -11.11
N LEU A 75 0.91 -4.80 -10.83
CA LEU A 75 0.95 -4.29 -9.45
C LEU A 75 -0.45 -4.27 -8.82
N ASN A 76 -1.47 -3.83 -9.56
CA ASN A 76 -2.84 -3.80 -9.06
C ASN A 76 -3.41 -5.21 -8.84
N ASP A 77 -3.13 -6.17 -9.73
CA ASP A 77 -3.56 -7.56 -9.52
C ASP A 77 -2.91 -8.17 -8.28
N SER A 78 -1.63 -7.85 -8.04
CA SER A 78 -0.91 -8.34 -6.86
C SER A 78 -1.43 -7.75 -5.55
N SER A 79 -1.95 -6.52 -5.56
CA SER A 79 -2.57 -5.91 -4.35
C SER A 79 -3.97 -6.45 -4.12
N ILE A 80 -4.75 -6.66 -5.17
CA ILE A 80 -6.12 -7.18 -5.09
C ILE A 80 -6.13 -8.62 -4.54
N HIS A 81 -5.21 -9.48 -4.95
CA HIS A 81 -5.16 -10.86 -4.47
C HIS A 81 -4.62 -11.01 -3.04
N ALA A 82 -3.89 -10.02 -2.51
CA ALA A 82 -3.44 -10.04 -1.12
C ALA A 82 -4.58 -9.72 -0.13
N ASP A 83 -5.55 -8.90 -0.55
CA ASP A 83 -6.69 -8.46 0.27
C ASP A 83 -7.98 -9.27 0.05
N GLN A 84 -8.00 -10.21 -0.91
CA GLN A 84 -9.09 -11.18 -1.07
C GLN A 84 -9.00 -12.32 -0.04
N VAL A 85 -8.81 -11.95 1.23
CA VAL A 85 -9.22 -12.81 2.33
C VAL A 85 -10.75 -12.84 2.27
N GLU A 86 -11.36 -14.01 2.19
CA GLU A 86 -12.81 -14.22 2.00
C GLU A 86 -13.71 -13.73 3.17
N ASN A 87 -13.32 -12.66 3.85
CA ASN A 87 -14.14 -11.90 4.77
C ASN A 87 -14.19 -10.45 4.29
N ASP A 88 -15.36 -10.02 3.84
CA ASP A 88 -15.69 -8.66 3.38
C ASP A 88 -15.54 -7.57 4.47
N HIS A 89 -14.94 -7.90 5.61
CA HIS A 89 -14.73 -7.03 6.77
C HIS A 89 -13.43 -6.21 6.62
N TYR A 90 -13.39 -5.27 5.67
CA TYR A 90 -12.25 -4.37 5.54
C TYR A 90 -12.20 -3.36 6.69
N LEU A 91 -11.04 -3.20 7.35
CA LEU A 91 -10.85 -2.20 8.39
C LEU A 91 -10.70 -0.82 7.73
N LEU A 92 -11.70 0.04 7.91
CA LEU A 92 -11.69 1.42 7.41
C LEU A 92 -10.85 2.33 8.30
N LYS A 93 -10.97 2.17 9.62
CA LYS A 93 -10.35 3.09 10.57
C LYS A 93 -10.18 2.45 11.95
N ALA A 94 -9.04 2.68 12.58
CA ALA A 94 -8.80 2.33 13.98
C ALA A 94 -8.38 3.58 14.75
N GLU A 95 -9.14 3.97 15.77
CA GLU A 95 -8.88 5.16 16.59
C GLU A 95 -9.19 4.94 18.07
N HIS A 96 -8.53 5.73 18.92
CA HIS A 96 -8.84 5.79 20.35
C HIS A 96 -9.78 6.95 20.63
N LEU A 97 -10.93 6.66 21.26
CA LEU A 97 -11.89 7.67 21.66
C LEU A 97 -12.13 7.59 23.16
N VAL A 98 -12.40 8.76 23.76
CA VAL A 98 -12.78 8.85 25.17
C VAL A 98 -14.31 8.85 25.25
N GLU A 99 -14.87 7.76 25.77
CA GLU A 99 -16.29 7.67 26.07
C GLU A 99 -16.58 8.40 27.39
N LEU A 100 -17.57 9.30 27.38
CA LEU A 100 -18.07 9.96 28.58
C LEU A 100 -19.27 9.16 29.11
N LEU A 101 -19.11 8.50 30.26
CA LEU A 101 -20.16 7.70 30.86
C LEU A 101 -21.15 8.58 31.64
N SER A 102 -22.36 8.07 31.88
CA SER A 102 -23.43 8.77 32.60
C SER A 102 -23.06 9.23 34.02
N ASN A 103 -22.05 8.60 34.62
CA ASN A 103 -21.49 8.96 35.93
C ASN A 103 -20.36 10.01 35.85
N ASN A 104 -20.23 10.73 34.72
CA ASN A 104 -19.16 11.70 34.44
C ASN A 104 -17.74 11.09 34.45
N ALA A 105 -17.63 9.76 34.39
CA ALA A 105 -16.34 9.08 34.24
C ALA A 105 -15.93 9.07 32.76
N ARG A 106 -14.65 9.34 32.51
CA ARG A 106 -14.05 9.27 31.18
C ARG A 106 -13.32 7.95 31.01
N LYS A 107 -13.62 7.21 29.95
CA LYS A 107 -12.99 5.93 29.66
C LYS A 107 -12.43 5.90 28.24
N LEU A 108 -11.13 5.68 28.13
CA LEU A 108 -10.48 5.48 26.84
C LEU A 108 -10.89 4.11 26.29
N ARG A 109 -11.32 4.07 25.02
CA ARG A 109 -11.65 2.86 24.29
C ARG A 109 -11.05 2.89 22.90
N CYS A 110 -10.71 1.72 22.39
CA CYS A 110 -10.29 1.57 21.01
C CYS A 110 -11.52 1.21 20.16
N PHE A 111 -11.71 1.94 19.07
CA PHE A 111 -12.77 1.71 18.10
C PHE A 111 -12.16 1.27 16.78
N PHE A 112 -12.69 0.18 16.26
CA PHE A 112 -12.38 -0.34 14.94
C PHE A 112 -13.64 -0.22 14.09
N LEU A 113 -13.58 0.60 13.06
CA LEU A 113 -14.62 0.74 12.05
C LEU A 113 -14.26 -0.20 10.91
N PHE A 114 -15.05 -1.25 10.74
CA PHE A 114 -15.01 -2.11 9.55
C PHE A 114 -16.09 -1.66 8.56
N SER A 115 -16.06 -2.28 7.39
CA SER A 115 -17.04 -2.10 6.30
C SER A 115 -18.50 -2.22 6.74
N ASP A 116 -18.77 -3.18 7.62
CA ASP A 116 -20.10 -3.64 7.98
C ASP A 116 -20.34 -3.68 9.49
N VAL A 117 -19.26 -3.66 10.30
CA VAL A 117 -19.33 -3.70 11.76
C VAL A 117 -18.48 -2.61 12.43
N ILE A 118 -18.92 -2.16 13.60
CA ILE A 118 -18.13 -1.30 14.50
C ILE A 118 -17.82 -2.10 15.76
N VAL A 119 -16.53 -2.26 16.05
CA VAL A 119 -16.06 -2.99 17.23
C VAL A 119 -15.48 -2.01 18.24
N CYS A 120 -15.97 -2.06 19.47
CA CYS A 120 -15.46 -1.29 20.59
C CYS A 120 -14.77 -2.21 21.60
N THR A 121 -13.49 -1.99 21.87
CA THR A 121 -12.73 -2.82 22.81
C THR A 121 -12.23 -2.03 24.02
N LYS A 122 -12.10 -2.73 25.14
CA LYS A 122 -11.39 -2.22 26.32
C LYS A 122 -9.93 -2.60 26.16
N GLN A 123 -9.06 -1.63 25.97
CA GLN A 123 -7.61 -1.86 25.97
C GLN A 123 -7.19 -2.37 27.35
N LYS A 124 -6.54 -3.54 27.36
CA LYS A 124 -5.83 -4.05 28.54
C LYS A 124 -4.39 -3.57 28.42
N PHE A 125 -3.88 -2.95 29.48
CA PHE A 125 -2.46 -2.71 29.67
C PHE A 125 -1.84 -3.93 30.34
#